data_AF-A0A9D2K5G8-F1
#
_entry.id   AF-A0A9D2K5G8-F1
#
_cell.length_a   1.000
_cell.length_b   1.000
_cell.length_c   1.000
_cell.angle_alpha   90.00
_cell.angle_beta   90.00
_cell.angle_gamma   90.00
#
_symmetry.space_group_name_H-M   'P 1'
#
loop_
_entity.id
_entity.type
_entity.pdbx_description
1 polymer ?
#
loop_
_entity_poly.entity_id
_entity_poly.type
_entity_poly.pdbx_seq_one_letter_code
_entity_poly.pdbx_strand_id
1 'polypeptide(L)' 'MECDEFSTYARFVQAGYGLSLVSTLSSLRLTDQVRFLHISSPRCSRMIYLAWPSSRSGYRAPRIFVNFCQNYVKQFL' A
#
# COMPACT_ATOMS: atom_id res chain seq x y z
N MET A 1 7.11 -2.75 17.66
CA MET A 1 8.40 -2.42 17.03
C MET A 1 8.06 -1.62 15.80
N GLU A 2 8.65 -0.43 15.67
CA GLU A 2 8.45 0.41 14.49
C GLU A 2 9.47 0.01 13.42
N CYS A 3 9.02 -0.07 12.17
CA CYS A 3 9.89 -0.32 11.02
C CYS A 3 9.25 0.28 9.76
N ASP A 4 10.08 0.75 8.84
CA ASP A 4 9.61 1.53 7.67
C ASP A 4 9.22 0.64 6.49
N GLU A 5 9.70 -0.61 6.48
CA GLU A 5 9.51 -1.52 5.36
C GLU A 5 8.45 -2.58 5.64
N PHE A 6 7.56 -2.74 4.66
CA PHE A 6 6.51 -3.74 4.64
C PHE A 6 7.05 -5.17 4.91
N SER A 7 8.12 -5.55 4.21
CA SER A 7 8.76 -6.87 4.28
C SER A 7 9.24 -7.21 5.70
N THR A 8 9.66 -6.21 6.45
CA THR A 8 10.28 -6.37 7.76
C THR A 8 9.26 -6.80 8.80
N TYR A 9 8.17 -6.05 9.00
CA TYR A 9 7.15 -6.47 9.96
C TYR A 9 6.46 -7.78 9.54
N ALA A 10 6.31 -8.05 8.24
CA ALA A 10 5.72 -9.30 7.77
C ALA A 10 6.52 -10.51 8.28
N ARG A 11 7.85 -10.44 8.23
CA ARG A 11 8.74 -11.47 8.80
C ARG A 11 8.64 -11.56 10.31
N PHE A 12 8.47 -10.45 11.02
CA PHE A 12 8.25 -10.47 12.47
C PHE A 12 6.97 -11.20 12.86
N VAL A 13 5.87 -10.93 12.13
CA VAL A 13 4.59 -11.63 12.36
C VAL A 13 4.73 -13.12 12.04
N GLN A 14 5.36 -13.49 10.92
CA GLN A 14 5.61 -14.89 10.56
C GLN A 14 6.44 -15.64 11.61
N ALA A 15 7.42 -14.98 12.21
CA ALA A 15 8.27 -15.56 13.25
C ALA A 15 7.60 -15.56 14.65
N GLY A 16 6.36 -15.09 14.78
CA GLY A 16 5.61 -15.12 16.04
C GLY A 16 5.94 -14.01 17.03
N TYR A 17 6.64 -12.94 16.60
CA TYR A 17 7.01 -11.83 17.49
C TYR A 17 5.87 -10.84 17.78
N GLY A 18 4.69 -11.05 17.19
CA GLY A 18 3.51 -10.25 17.50
C GLY A 18 2.50 -10.13 16.36
N LEU A 19 1.73 -9.04 16.39
CA LEU A 19 0.69 -8.70 15.43
C LEU A 19 1.01 -7.35 14.76
N SER A 20 0.50 -7.12 13.55
CA SER A 20 0.67 -5.86 12.82
C SER A 20 -0.64 -5.44 12.16
N LEU A 21 -0.88 -4.13 12.10
CA LEU A 21 -1.96 -3.54 11.31
C LEU A 21 -1.47 -3.33 9.88
N VAL A 22 -2.11 -3.98 8.92
CA VAL A 22 -1.69 -3.99 7.52
C VAL A 22 -2.83 -3.53 6.61
N SER A 23 -2.49 -2.78 5.55
CA SER A 23 -3.48 -2.41 4.53
C SER A 23 -3.75 -3.60 3.60
N THR A 24 -4.99 -3.75 3.11
CA THR A 24 -5.36 -4.75 2.10
C THR A 24 -4.57 -4.64 0.80
N LEU A 25 -3.98 -3.47 0.51
CA LEU A 25 -3.13 -3.20 -0.65
C LEU A 25 -1.69 -3.70 -0.49
N SER A 26 -1.33 -4.12 0.71
CA SER A 26 -0.08 -4.84 0.90
C SER A 26 -0.13 -6.05 -0.03
N SER A 27 0.84 -6.16 -0.93
CA SER A 27 1.04 -7.24 -1.91
C SER A 27 1.36 -8.59 -1.26
N LEU A 28 0.72 -8.84 -0.12
CA LEU A 28 0.71 -10.04 0.65
C LEU A 28 0.02 -11.13 -0.15
N ARG A 29 0.77 -11.68 -1.10
CA ARG A 29 0.81 -13.11 -1.31
C ARG A 29 1.43 -13.73 -0.05
N LEU A 30 0.77 -13.61 1.10
CA LEU A 30 1.23 -14.29 2.30
C LEU A 30 0.93 -15.76 2.09
N THR A 31 2.01 -16.51 2.20
CA THR A 31 2.04 -17.90 2.64
C THR A 31 0.92 -18.20 3.62
N ASP A 32 0.37 -19.42 3.60
CA ASP A 32 -0.68 -19.91 4.52
C ASP A 32 -0.31 -19.84 6.02
N GLN A 33 0.88 -19.34 6.35
CA GLN A 33 1.44 -19.20 7.69
C GLN A 33 0.95 -17.98 8.47
N VAL A 34 0.25 -17.03 7.85
CA VAL A 34 -0.28 -15.83 8.54
C VAL A 34 -1.78 -15.71 8.31
N ARG A 35 -2.54 -15.59 9.40
CA ARG A 35 -3.99 -15.34 9.35
C ARG A 35 -4.28 -13.85 9.40
N PHE A 36 -5.27 -13.42 8.64
CA PHE A 36 -5.75 -12.04 8.62
C PHE A 36 -7.09 -11.94 9.34
N LEU A 37 -7.24 -10.91 10.16
CA LEU A 37 -8.51 -10.52 10.75
C LEU A 37 -8.90 -9.15 10.21
N HIS A 38 -10.09 -9.07 9.61
CA HIS A 38 -10.62 -7.81 9.11
C HIS A 38 -11.22 -6.97 10.26
N ILE A 39 -10.78 -5.71 10.37
CA ILE A 39 -11.33 -4.72 11.30
C ILE A 39 -12.30 -3.82 10.54
N SER A 40 -13.59 -3.91 10.85
CA SER A 40 -14.65 -3.18 10.13
C SER A 40 -14.81 -1.72 10.57
N SER A 41 -14.44 -1.41 11.82
CA SER A 41 -14.46 -0.07 12.41
C SER A 41 -13.51 0.00 13.61
N PRO A 42 -12.74 1.09 13.79
CA PRO A 42 -12.64 2.24 12.89
C PRO A 42 -11.92 1.89 11.58
N ARG A 43 -12.30 2.58 10.49
CA ARG A 43 -11.65 2.40 9.19
C ARG A 43 -10.46 3.34 9.08
N CYS A 44 -9.27 2.78 8.86
CA CYS A 44 -8.08 3.55 8.53
C CYS A 44 -7.93 3.64 7.01
N SER A 45 -7.84 4.84 6.47
CA SER A 45 -7.56 5.09 5.06
C SER A 45 -6.32 5.97 4.91
N ARG A 46 -5.60 5.79 3.79
CA ARG A 46 -4.47 6.64 3.42
C ARG A 46 -4.73 7.22 2.04
N MET A 47 -4.49 8.53 1.87
CA MET A 47 -4.54 9.17 0.57
C MET A 47 -3.17 9.11 -0.09
N ILE A 48 -3.12 8.65 -1.34
CA ILE A 48 -1.88 8.58 -2.12
C ILE A 48 -1.89 9.73 -3.13
N TYR A 49 -0.79 10.47 -3.19
CA TYR A 49 -0.62 11.59 -4.11
C TYR A 49 0.50 11.29 -5.12
N LEU A 50 0.32 11.80 -6.34
CA LEU A 50 1.40 11.88 -7.33
C LEU A 50 2.07 13.25 -7.19
N ALA A 51 3.40 13.27 -7.04
CA ALA A 51 4.17 14.51 -6.85
C ALA A 51 5.29 14.63 -7.90
N TRP A 52 5.53 15.84 -8.39
CA TRP A 52 6.61 16.19 -9.30
C TRP A 52 6.97 17.69 -9.18
N PRO A 53 8.15 18.13 -9.68
CA PRO A 53 8.54 19.53 -9.60
C PRO A 53 7.58 20.48 -10.32
N SER A 54 7.21 21.59 -9.67
CA SER A 54 6.30 22.61 -10.22
C SER A 54 6.82 23.25 -11.51
N SER A 55 8.13 23.34 -11.67
CA SER A 55 8.80 23.81 -12.90
C SER A 55 8.52 22.94 -14.13
N ARG A 56 7.89 21.76 -13.95
CA ARG A 56 7.56 20.81 -15.02
C ARG A 56 6.06 20.64 -15.26
N SER A 57 5.25 21.64 -14.91
CA SER A 57 3.78 21.63 -15.04
C SER A 57 3.25 21.37 -16.46
N GLY A 58 4.06 21.58 -17.51
CA GLY A 58 3.70 21.34 -18.91
C GLY A 58 4.00 19.94 -19.46
N TYR A 59 4.63 19.04 -18.69
CA TYR A 59 5.03 17.74 -19.21
C TYR A 59 3.80 16.83 -19.44
N ARG A 60 3.71 16.23 -20.62
CA ARG A 60 2.67 15.23 -20.92
C ARG A 60 2.79 13.98 -20.05
N ALA A 61 4.00 13.60 -19.64
CA ALA A 61 4.26 12.36 -18.92
C ALA A 61 3.52 12.24 -17.58
N PRO A 62 3.55 13.23 -16.65
CA PRO A 62 2.73 13.18 -15.43
C PRO A 62 1.23 13.00 -15.71
N ARG A 63 0.69 13.72 -16.71
CA ARG A 63 -0.72 13.61 -17.08
C ARG A 63 -1.07 12.21 -17.61
N ILE A 64 -0.23 11.65 -18.47
CA ILE A 64 -0.38 10.29 -18.98
C ILE A 64 -0.32 9.28 -17.82
N PHE A 65 0.61 9.49 -16.89
CA PHE A 65 0.76 8.62 -15.73
C PHE A 65 -0.43 8.70 -14.76
N VAL A 66 -0.99 9.89 -14.53
CA VAL A 66 -2.25 10.04 -13.77
C VAL A 66 -3.36 9.24 -14.42
N ASN A 67 -3.55 9.37 -15.74
CA ASN A 67 -4.58 8.63 -16.47
C ASN A 67 -4.34 7.12 -16.37
N PHE A 68 -3.09 6.68 -16.48
CA PHE A 68 -2.71 5.28 -16.28
C PHE A 68 -3.08 4.81 -14.87
N CYS A 69 -2.67 5.53 -13.81
CA CYS A 69 -2.97 5.16 -12.43
C CYS A 69 -4.47 5.09 -12.18
N GLN A 70 -5.25 6.06 -12.67
CA GLN A 70 -6.72 6.06 -12.51
C GLN A 70 -7.38 4.85 -13.18
N ASN A 71 -6.89 4.43 -14.36
CA ASN A 71 -7.42 3.28 -15.07
C ASN A 71 -6.95 1.95 -14.45
N TYR A 72 -5.67 1.87 -14.08
CA TYR A 72 -5.07 0.68 -13.47
C TYR A 72 -5.63 0.41 -12.09
N VAL A 73 -5.72 1.44 -11.23
CA VAL A 73 -6.26 1.29 -9.87
C VAL A 73 -7.71 0.81 -9.88
N LYS A 74 -8.55 1.31 -10.79
CA LYS A 74 -9.95 0.85 -10.93
C LYS A 74 -10.08 -0.62 -11.32
N GLN A 75 -9.08 -1.20 -11.97
CA GLN A 75 -9.12 -2.59 -12.44
C GLN A 75 -8.58 -3.59 -11.42
N PHE A 76 -7.75 -3.14 -10.48
CA PHE A 76 -7.00 -4.04 -9.60
C PHE A 76 -7.19 -3.77 -8.09
N LEU A 77 -7.87 -2.69 -7.70
CA LEU A 77 -8.31 -2.40 -6.33
C LEU A 77 -9.84 -2.38 -6.25
#